data_AF-A0A2S9PQS8-F1
#
_entry.id   AF-A0A2S9PQS8-F1
#
_cell.length_a   1.000
_cell.length_b   1.000
_cell.length_c   1.000
_cell.angle_alpha   90.00
_cell.angle_beta   90.00
_cell.angle_gamma   90.00
#
_symmetry.space_group_name_H-M   'P 1'
#
loop_
_entity.id
_entity.type
_entity.pdbx_description
1 polymer ?
#
loop_
_entity_poly.entity_id
_entity_poly.type
_entity_poly.pdbx_seq_one_letter_code
_entity_poly.pdbx_strand_id
1 'polypeptide(L)'
;MPWSAGPLLLVLLSLGLLSALYADGGPLSAAVALSAVGAALVACAVLAACLVPVVPPGRVRTALRDRRRRTSFLPQRDPDAAGRIRPRAPGRQVTTAG
;
A
#
# COMPACT_ATOMS: atom_id res chain seq x y z
N MET A 1 -29.55 1.92 -4.85
CA MET A 1 -28.50 2.20 -3.85
C MET A 1 -28.55 3.68 -3.57
N PRO A 2 -29.33 4.14 -2.57
CA PRO A 2 -29.56 5.56 -2.33
C PRO A 2 -28.24 6.24 -1.96
N TRP A 3 -28.01 7.37 -2.60
CA TRP A 3 -26.73 8.07 -2.57
C TRP A 3 -26.50 8.61 -1.16
N SER A 4 -25.32 8.30 -0.65
CA SER A 4 -24.84 8.58 0.69
C SER A 4 -24.67 10.09 0.92
N ALA A 5 -25.78 10.77 1.23
CA ALA A 5 -25.77 12.17 1.67
C ALA A 5 -25.36 12.31 3.15
N GLY A 6 -25.52 11.24 3.94
CA GLY A 6 -25.18 11.20 5.37
C GLY A 6 -23.74 11.61 5.71
N PRO A 7 -22.69 11.07 5.07
CA PRO A 7 -21.31 11.47 5.37
C PRO A 7 -21.04 12.94 5.00
N LEU A 8 -21.66 13.43 3.92
CA LEU A 8 -21.50 14.81 3.45
C LEU A 8 -22.11 15.81 4.44
N LEU A 9 -23.31 15.50 4.94
CA LEU A 9 -23.99 16.29 5.97
C LEU A 9 -23.16 16.36 7.26
N LEU A 10 -22.58 15.23 7.69
CA LEU A 10 -21.80 15.15 8.92
C LEU A 10 -20.50 15.95 8.83
N VAL A 11 -19.84 15.94 7.67
CA VAL A 11 -18.64 16.75 7.38
C VAL A 11 -18.96 18.24 7.34
N LEU A 12 -20.08 18.64 6.72
CA LEU A 12 -20.48 20.05 6.68
C LEU A 12 -20.82 20.59 8.06
N LEU A 13 -21.49 19.79 8.89
CA LEU A 13 -21.89 20.18 10.24
C LEU A 13 -20.67 20.30 11.17
N SER A 14 -19.68 19.42 11.04
CA SER A 14 -18.44 19.49 11.83
C SER A 14 -17.56 20.68 11.43
N LEU A 15 -17.45 20.99 10.13
CA LEU A 15 -16.74 22.17 9.63
C LEU A 15 -17.39 23.48 10.11
N GLY A 16 -18.72 23.55 10.09
CA GLY A 16 -19.47 24.73 10.55
C GLY A 16 -19.27 24.99 12.04
N LEU A 17 -19.31 23.95 12.87
CA LEU A 17 -19.12 24.06 14.32
C LEU A 17 -17.69 24.51 14.66
N LEU A 18 -16.70 23.96 13.96
CA LEU A 18 -15.32 24.33 14.11
C LEU A 18 -15.05 25.79 13.73
N SER A 19 -15.62 26.24 12.60
CA SER A 19 -15.45 27.61 12.13
C SER A 19 -16.08 28.62 13.09
N ALA A 20 -17.20 28.26 13.74
CA ALA A 20 -17.82 29.06 14.78
C ALA A 20 -16.95 29.15 16.04
N LEU A 21 -16.35 28.04 16.49
CA LEU A 21 -15.41 28.04 17.62
C LEU A 21 -14.12 28.81 17.33
N TYR A 22 -13.66 28.83 16.07
CA TYR A 22 -12.44 29.52 15.65
C TYR A 22 -12.62 31.04 15.60
N ALA A 23 -13.81 31.51 15.24
CA ALA A 23 -14.12 32.93 15.13
C ALA A 23 -13.99 33.70 16.46
N ASP A 24 -14.08 33.00 17.59
CA ASP A 24 -14.07 33.60 18.93
C ASP A 24 -12.71 33.50 19.68
N GLY A 25 -11.64 32.90 19.14
CA GLY A 25 -10.51 32.42 19.98
C GLY A 25 -9.06 32.81 19.62
N GLY A 26 -8.24 33.11 20.64
CA GLY A 26 -6.78 33.27 20.61
C GLY A 26 -5.98 31.94 20.47
N PRO A 27 -4.83 31.70 21.15
CA PRO A 27 -3.93 30.56 20.86
C PRO A 27 -4.56 29.15 20.96
N LEU A 28 -5.66 29.01 21.70
CA LEU A 28 -6.49 27.81 21.75
C LEU A 28 -7.12 27.49 20.37
N SER A 29 -7.40 28.51 19.58
CA SER A 29 -7.94 28.44 18.22
C SER A 29 -6.96 27.79 17.24
N ALA A 30 -5.64 28.02 17.40
CA ALA A 30 -4.62 27.33 16.61
C ALA A 30 -4.58 25.83 16.90
N ALA A 31 -4.71 25.42 18.16
CA ALA A 31 -4.79 24.01 18.54
C ALA A 31 -6.06 23.33 18.00
N VAL A 32 -7.19 24.05 18.02
CA VAL A 32 -8.47 23.60 17.46
C VAL A 32 -8.42 23.49 15.93
N ALA A 33 -7.77 24.42 15.23
CA ALA A 33 -7.57 24.32 13.78
C ALA A 33 -6.73 23.10 13.40
N LEU A 34 -5.65 22.84 14.15
CA LEU A 34 -4.80 21.67 13.90
C LEU A 34 -5.54 20.35 14.16
N SER A 35 -6.31 20.25 15.25
CA SER A 35 -7.09 19.04 15.55
C SER A 35 -8.15 18.78 14.48
N ALA A 36 -8.76 19.83 13.94
CA ALA A 36 -9.71 19.71 12.86
C ALA A 36 -9.11 19.30 11.51
N VAL A 37 -7.96 19.85 11.15
CA VAL A 37 -7.24 19.40 9.96
C VAL A 37 -6.89 17.92 10.11
N GLY A 38 -6.44 17.50 11.30
CA GLY A 38 -6.22 16.08 11.61
C GLY A 38 -7.48 15.23 11.46
N ALA A 39 -8.61 15.67 12.00
CA ALA A 39 -9.88 14.98 11.88
C ALA A 39 -10.36 14.88 10.42
N ALA A 40 -10.20 15.94 9.63
CA ALA A 40 -10.55 15.96 8.21
C ALA A 40 -9.67 14.98 7.40
N LEU A 41 -8.37 14.91 7.70
CA LEU A 41 -7.46 13.95 7.06
C LEU A 41 -7.84 12.50 7.40
N VAL A 42 -8.15 12.21 8.67
CA VAL A 42 -8.59 10.87 9.10
C VAL A 42 -9.91 10.51 8.43
N ALA A 43 -10.89 11.43 8.39
CA ALA A 43 -12.15 11.20 7.69
C ALA A 43 -11.93 10.91 6.20
N CYS A 44 -11.06 11.69 5.54
CA CYS A 44 -10.71 11.47 4.14
C CYS A 44 -10.03 10.11 3.92
N ALA A 45 -9.11 9.71 4.81
CA ALA A 45 -8.46 8.41 4.75
C ALA A 45 -9.44 7.24 4.94
N VAL A 46 -10.39 7.36 5.89
CA VAL A 46 -11.44 6.36 6.11
C VAL A 46 -12.36 6.26 4.88
N LEU A 47 -12.81 7.39 4.34
CA LEU A 47 -13.62 7.41 3.13
C LEU A 47 -12.87 6.77 1.95
N ALA A 48 -11.60 7.13 1.76
CA ALA A 48 -10.76 6.53 0.73
C ALA A 48 -10.66 5.01 0.92
N ALA A 49 -10.44 4.53 2.16
CA ALA A 49 -10.37 3.11 2.47
C ALA A 49 -11.69 2.38 2.23
N CYS A 50 -12.84 2.98 2.58
CA CYS A 50 -14.17 2.41 2.34
C CYS A 50 -14.53 2.35 0.85
N LEU A 51 -14.01 3.29 0.04
CA LEU A 51 -14.22 3.31 -1.40
C LEU A 51 -13.33 2.30 -2.15
N VAL A 52 -12.32 1.72 -1.50
CA VAL A 52 -11.50 0.66 -2.11
C VAL A 52 -12.35 -0.59 -2.29
N PRO A 53 -12.46 -1.14 -3.52
CA PRO A 53 -13.18 -2.38 -3.74
C PRO A 53 -12.53 -3.53 -2.95
N VAL A 54 -13.35 -4.33 -2.28
CA VAL A 54 -12.87 -5.53 -1.56
C VAL A 54 -12.41 -6.55 -2.59
N VAL A 55 -11.09 -6.75 -2.68
CA VAL A 55 -10.49 -7.70 -3.62
C VAL A 55 -10.10 -8.99 -2.87
N PRO A 56 -10.49 -10.18 -3.35
CA PRO A 56 -10.03 -11.44 -2.77
C PRO A 56 -8.50 -11.52 -2.75
N PRO A 57 -7.87 -12.06 -1.69
CA PRO A 57 -6.41 -12.08 -1.57
C PRO A 57 -5.71 -12.81 -2.73
N GLY A 58 -6.40 -13.78 -3.37
CA GLY A 58 -5.92 -14.45 -4.58
C GLY A 58 -5.83 -13.54 -5.82
N ARG A 59 -6.68 -12.51 -5.94
CA ARG A 59 -6.67 -11.56 -7.06
C ARG A 59 -5.43 -10.65 -7.02
N VAL A 60 -4.98 -10.25 -5.83
CA VAL A 60 -3.75 -9.46 -5.67
C VAL A 60 -2.54 -10.28 -6.10
N ARG A 61 -2.48 -11.55 -5.69
CA ARG A 61 -1.40 -12.47 -6.06
C ARG A 61 -1.36 -12.75 -7.56
N THR A 62 -2.52 -12.94 -8.18
CA THR A 62 -2.62 -13.17 -9.64
C THR A 62 -2.28 -11.89 -10.41
N ALA A 63 -2.82 -10.74 -10.03
CA ALA A 63 -2.46 -9.46 -10.64
C ALA A 63 -0.96 -9.14 -10.53
N LEU A 64 -0.34 -9.46 -9.38
CA LEU A 64 1.10 -9.28 -9.19
C LEU A 64 1.91 -10.27 -10.03
N ARG A 65 1.48 -11.54 -10.12
CA ARG A 65 2.11 -12.52 -11.03
C ARG A 65 1.98 -12.10 -12.49
N ASP A 66 0.82 -11.61 -12.90
CA ASP A 66 0.57 -11.12 -14.26
C ASP A 66 1.42 -9.89 -14.58
N ARG A 67 1.48 -8.92 -13.66
CA ARG A 67 2.34 -7.75 -13.80
C ARG A 67 3.80 -8.16 -13.92
N ARG A 68 4.26 -9.09 -13.08
CA ARG A 68 5.62 -9.64 -13.16
C ARG A 68 5.87 -10.35 -14.49
N ARG A 69 4.92 -11.11 -15.05
CA ARG A 69 5.08 -11.75 -16.37
C ARG A 69 5.14 -10.72 -17.50
N ARG A 70 4.39 -9.62 -17.39
CA ARG A 70 4.41 -8.53 -18.39
C ARG A 70 5.69 -7.71 -18.31
N THR A 71 6.28 -7.59 -17.13
CA THR A 71 7.53 -6.85 -16.89
C THR A 71 8.73 -7.76 -16.61
N SER A 72 8.64 -9.07 -16.88
CA SER A 72 9.73 -10.02 -16.61
C SER A 72 10.86 -9.89 -17.61
N PHE A 73 10.71 -9.01 -18.60
CA PHE A 73 11.79 -8.53 -19.44
C PHE A 73 12.76 -7.63 -18.63
N LEU A 74 13.37 -8.18 -17.58
CA LEU A 74 14.81 -7.98 -17.40
C LEU A 74 15.48 -8.67 -18.61
N PRO A 75 16.70 -8.28 -19.03
CA PRO A 75 17.48 -9.12 -19.93
C PRO A 75 17.44 -10.53 -19.34
N GLN A 76 16.71 -11.42 -20.01
CA GLN A 76 16.50 -12.77 -19.52
C GLN A 76 17.91 -13.35 -19.47
N ARG A 77 18.41 -13.65 -18.26
CA ARG A 77 19.67 -14.38 -18.14
C ARG A 77 19.46 -15.64 -18.94
N ASP A 78 20.19 -15.74 -20.05
CA ASP A 78 20.12 -16.84 -20.98
C ASP A 78 20.11 -18.14 -20.16
N PRO A 79 18.98 -18.89 -20.16
CA PRO A 79 18.86 -20.09 -19.35
C PRO A 79 19.86 -21.17 -19.80
N ASP A 80 20.35 -21.05 -21.04
CA ASP A 80 21.36 -21.91 -21.63
C ASP A 80 22.78 -21.34 -21.47
N ALA A 81 22.92 -20.12 -20.93
CA ALA A 81 24.24 -19.59 -20.63
C ALA A 81 24.90 -20.45 -19.56
N ALA A 82 26.14 -20.85 -19.85
CA ALA A 82 26.95 -21.61 -18.93
C ALA A 82 26.97 -20.93 -17.55
N GLY A 83 26.42 -21.61 -16.55
CA GLY A 83 26.51 -21.18 -15.16
C GLY A 83 27.97 -21.05 -14.74
N ARG A 84 28.22 -20.30 -13.65
CA ARG A 84 29.58 -20.26 -13.09
C ARG A 84 30.00 -21.66 -12.70
N ILE A 85 31.17 -22.09 -13.19
CA ILE A 85 31.79 -23.36 -12.80
C ILE A 85 31.90 -23.36 -11.28
N ARG A 86 31.18 -24.28 -10.64
CA ARG A 86 31.29 -24.52 -9.21
C ARG A 86 32.51 -25.42 -9.01
N PRO A 87 33.52 -25.01 -8.23
CA PRO A 87 34.60 -25.90 -7.85
C PRO A 87 33.98 -27.13 -7.18
N ARG A 88 34.21 -28.32 -7.74
CA ARG A 88 33.83 -29.56 -7.07
C ARG A 88 34.77 -29.70 -5.88
N ALA A 89 34.22 -29.96 -4.69
CA ALA A 89 35.06 -30.32 -3.53
C ALA A 89 35.99 -31.47 -3.96
N PRO A 90 37.27 -31.45 -3.56
CA PRO A 90 38.22 -32.50 -3.92
C PRO A 90 37.61 -33.88 -3.64
N GLY A 91 37.40 -34.68 -4.69
CA GLY A 91 36.87 -36.03 -4.56
C GLY A 91 37.91 -36.94 -3.92
N ARG A 92 37.51 -37.72 -2.92
CA ARG A 92 38.36 -38.73 -2.29
C ARG A 92 38.71 -39.80 -3.34
N GLN A 93 40.00 -40.05 -3.54
CA GLN A 93 40.47 -41.07 -4.49
C GLN A 93 39.96 -42.45 -4.06
N VAL A 94 39.18 -43.10 -4.92
CA VAL A 94 38.75 -44.47 -4.72
C VAL A 94 39.87 -45.37 -5.24
N THR A 95 40.60 -46.01 -4.32
CA THR A 95 41.57 -47.05 -4.63
C THR A 95 40.84 -48.24 -5.23
N THR A 96 40.99 -48.47 -6.53
CA THR A 96 40.54 -49.71 -7.16
C THR A 96 41.64 -50.74 -6.91
N ALA A 97 41.31 -51.82 -6.20
CA ALA A 97 42.24 -52.91 -5.93
C ALA A 97 42.60 -53.64 -7.24
N GLY A 98 43.90 -53.94 -7.41
CA GLY A 98 44.43 -54.75 -8.50
C GLY A 98 44.37 -56.24 -8.21
#